data_AF-A0A3N7G2N8-F1
#
_entry.id   AF-A0A3N7G2N8-F1
#
_cell.length_a   1.000
_cell.length_b   1.000
_cell.length_c   1.000
_cell.angle_alpha   90.00
_cell.angle_beta   90.00
_cell.angle_gamma   90.00
#
_symmetry.space_group_name_H-M   'P 1'
#
loop_
_entity.id
_entity.type
_entity.pdbx_description
1 polymer ?
#
loop_
_entity_poly.entity_id
_entity_poly.type
_entity_poly.pdbx_seq_one_letter_code
_entity_poly.pdbx_strand_id
1 'polypeptide(L)'
;MCRTVHKFFSTVYNTASDFSSSIIKSCLIEDDKTPIRSGQHGVEFLPAGIETMTFSLDHIKQIKSKLGVTLNDVISGTIFLGTRLYMETLSPGSINANSTSLVLLNTRMFVGSYKSIEEMVEPNADSPWGNHFAFLNIPVPKLRDAAGAENPLQFVFKARQIIRRKRMSSFAVYLTAKYLQLVSKFRGAREEKDFIDPRKLKSHIEHAFDMIFKAACSRRTSPPAN
;
A
#
# COMPACT_ATOMS: atom_id res chain seq x y z
N MET A 1 20.95 7.65 -27.82
CA MET A 1 20.11 6.44 -28.05
C MET A 1 20.16 5.42 -26.92
N CYS A 2 21.25 4.66 -26.71
CA CYS A 2 21.26 3.43 -25.88
C CYS A 2 20.55 3.54 -24.50
N ARG A 3 20.86 4.56 -23.68
CA ARG A 3 20.20 4.80 -22.37
C ARG A 3 18.67 4.95 -22.46
N THR A 4 18.12 5.48 -23.55
CA THR A 4 16.68 5.66 -23.76
C THR A 4 16.01 4.33 -24.10
N VAL A 5 16.64 3.53 -24.97
CA VAL A 5 16.17 2.18 -25.35
C VAL A 5 16.16 1.25 -24.14
N HIS A 6 17.25 1.23 -23.36
CA HIS A 6 17.31 0.47 -22.10
C HIS A 6 16.22 0.91 -21.11
N LYS A 7 15.97 2.22 -20.95
CA LYS A 7 14.86 2.71 -20.11
C LYS A 7 13.52 2.18 -20.59
N PHE A 8 13.22 2.29 -21.89
CA PHE A 8 11.97 1.79 -22.47
C PHE A 8 11.75 0.29 -22.21
N PHE A 9 12.72 -0.57 -22.56
CA PHE A 9 12.62 -2.01 -22.27
C PHE A 9 12.47 -2.30 -20.78
N SER A 10 13.20 -1.59 -19.90
CA SER A 10 13.04 -1.76 -18.46
C SER A 10 11.65 -1.36 -17.95
N THR A 11 11.02 -0.32 -18.51
CA THR A 11 9.64 0.08 -18.16
C THR A 11 8.64 -0.97 -18.63
N VAL A 12 8.77 -1.47 -19.86
CA VAL A 12 7.88 -2.52 -20.41
C VAL A 12 8.01 -3.81 -19.59
N TYR A 13 9.23 -4.25 -19.28
CA TYR A 13 9.48 -5.43 -18.46
C TYR A 13 8.91 -5.29 -17.04
N ASN A 14 9.19 -4.18 -16.35
CA ASN A 14 8.63 -3.93 -15.01
C ASN A 14 7.10 -3.86 -15.03
N THR A 15 6.51 -3.28 -16.08
CA THR A 15 5.06 -3.21 -16.27
C THR A 15 4.45 -4.60 -16.46
N ALA A 16 4.99 -5.42 -17.37
CA ALA A 16 4.51 -6.78 -17.59
C ALA A 16 4.70 -7.66 -16.33
N SER A 17 5.84 -7.52 -15.65
CA SER A 17 6.13 -8.21 -14.38
C SER A 17 5.16 -7.80 -13.26
N ASP A 18 4.94 -6.50 -13.06
CA ASP A 18 4.02 -5.97 -12.05
C ASP A 18 2.56 -6.39 -12.32
N PHE A 19 2.13 -6.41 -13.59
CA PHE A 19 0.80 -6.86 -13.99
C PHE A 19 0.64 -8.38 -13.78
N SER A 20 1.49 -9.19 -14.40
CA SER A 20 1.40 -10.66 -14.30
C SER A 20 1.55 -11.14 -12.84
N SER A 21 2.44 -10.53 -12.06
CA SER A 21 2.55 -10.80 -10.61
C SER A 21 1.25 -10.46 -9.87
N SER A 22 0.59 -9.34 -10.22
CA SER A 22 -0.68 -8.96 -9.60
C SER A 22 -1.82 -9.90 -9.98
N ILE A 23 -1.89 -10.37 -11.23
CA ILE A 23 -2.85 -11.40 -11.68
C ILE A 23 -2.61 -12.73 -10.96
N ILE A 24 -1.36 -13.22 -10.95
CA ILE A 24 -0.99 -14.47 -10.27
C ILE A 24 -1.33 -14.39 -8.77
N LYS A 25 -1.08 -13.25 -8.11
CA LYS A 25 -1.42 -13.04 -6.70
C LYS A 25 -2.94 -12.97 -6.45
N SER A 26 -3.71 -12.37 -7.35
CA SER A 26 -5.17 -12.31 -7.23
C SER A 26 -5.91 -13.59 -7.65
N CYS A 27 -5.29 -14.47 -8.43
CA CYS A 27 -5.87 -15.74 -8.90
C CYS A 27 -5.40 -16.99 -8.15
N LEU A 28 -4.09 -17.14 -7.96
CA LEU A 28 -3.43 -18.43 -7.71
C LEU A 28 -2.65 -18.51 -6.40
N ILE A 29 -2.07 -17.39 -5.93
CA ILE A 29 -1.19 -17.37 -4.77
C ILE A 29 -1.85 -16.58 -3.63
N GLU A 30 -2.53 -17.30 -2.75
CA GLU A 30 -3.04 -16.73 -1.50
C GLU A 30 -1.91 -16.17 -0.60
N ASP A 31 -2.26 -15.35 0.39
CA ASP A 31 -1.35 -14.98 1.47
C ASP A 31 -1.38 -16.04 2.59
N ASP A 32 -0.30 -16.10 3.36
CA ASP A 32 -0.14 -17.10 4.42
C ASP A 32 -1.15 -16.83 5.56
N LYS A 33 -1.52 -17.89 6.30
CA LYS A 33 -2.41 -17.74 7.46
C LYS A 33 -1.71 -16.99 8.60
N THR A 34 -2.34 -15.92 9.09
CA THR A 34 -1.76 -14.93 10.01
C THR A 34 -2.85 -14.26 10.88
N PRO A 35 -2.51 -13.51 11.94
CA PRO A 35 -3.47 -12.73 12.73
C PRO A 35 -4.22 -11.60 11.99
N ILE A 36 -3.99 -11.45 10.68
CA ILE A 36 -4.68 -10.55 9.74
C ILE A 36 -5.26 -11.28 8.51
N ARG A 37 -5.23 -12.62 8.52
CA ARG A 37 -5.77 -13.52 7.48
C ARG A 37 -5.88 -14.95 8.02
N SER A 38 -7.04 -15.37 8.52
CA SER A 38 -7.30 -16.78 8.90
C SER A 38 -7.76 -17.67 7.74
N GLY A 39 -8.35 -17.11 6.66
CA GLY A 39 -8.69 -17.78 5.39
C GLY A 39 -9.76 -18.89 5.46
N GLN A 40 -11.04 -18.51 5.25
CA GLN A 40 -12.29 -19.33 5.27
C GLN A 40 -13.29 -18.84 4.13
N HIS A 41 -14.63 -19.09 4.10
CA HIS A 41 -15.64 -18.53 3.12
C HIS A 41 -17.06 -18.24 3.74
N GLY A 42 -17.72 -17.05 3.74
CA GLY A 42 -17.41 -15.64 3.33
C GLY A 42 -17.54 -14.54 4.45
N VAL A 43 -16.64 -13.51 4.57
CA VAL A 43 -16.54 -12.60 5.78
C VAL A 43 -17.36 -11.35 5.68
N GLU A 44 -17.46 -10.81 4.48
CA GLU A 44 -18.13 -9.56 4.10
C GLU A 44 -19.57 -9.41 4.63
N PHE A 45 -20.15 -10.50 5.15
CA PHE A 45 -21.48 -10.59 5.75
C PHE A 45 -21.48 -10.52 7.29
N LEU A 46 -20.31 -10.57 7.95
CA LEU A 46 -20.17 -10.46 9.41
C LEU A 46 -20.09 -8.98 9.84
N PRO A 47 -20.58 -8.62 11.04
CA PRO A 47 -20.48 -7.25 11.55
C PRO A 47 -19.03 -6.77 11.69
N ALA A 48 -18.67 -5.72 10.96
CA ALA A 48 -17.34 -5.11 11.02
C ALA A 48 -17.23 -4.07 12.15
N GLY A 49 -16.23 -4.24 13.02
CA GLY A 49 -15.83 -3.20 13.99
C GLY A 49 -14.97 -2.13 13.33
N ILE A 50 -15.20 -0.85 13.66
CA ILE A 50 -14.41 0.29 13.17
C ILE A 50 -13.72 0.96 14.36
N GLU A 51 -12.39 0.94 14.38
CA GLU A 51 -11.56 1.68 15.35
C GLU A 51 -10.89 2.89 14.67
N THR A 52 -11.15 4.09 15.19
CA THR A 52 -10.53 5.33 14.71
C THR A 52 -9.20 5.57 15.42
N MET A 53 -8.16 5.92 14.64
CA MET A 53 -6.82 6.26 15.14
C MET A 53 -6.48 7.68 14.68
N THR A 54 -5.94 8.52 15.57
CA THR A 54 -5.72 9.94 15.32
C THR A 54 -4.24 10.28 15.51
N PHE A 55 -3.61 10.83 14.47
CA PHE A 55 -2.19 11.20 14.47
C PHE A 55 -2.02 12.70 14.29
N SER A 56 -1.07 13.30 15.02
CA SER A 56 -0.73 14.72 14.84
C SER A 56 -0.22 14.97 13.42
N LEU A 57 -0.94 15.82 12.69
CA LEU A 57 -0.56 16.23 11.34
C LEU A 57 0.81 16.92 11.32
N ASP A 58 1.18 17.63 12.39
CA ASP A 58 2.47 18.32 12.48
C ASP A 58 3.62 17.35 12.79
N HIS A 59 3.37 16.27 13.53
CA HIS A 59 4.33 15.16 13.65
C HIS A 59 4.54 14.47 12.29
N ILE A 60 3.46 14.23 11.52
CA ILE A 60 3.55 13.69 10.16
C ILE A 60 4.34 14.64 9.24
N LYS A 61 4.08 15.96 9.28
CA LYS A 61 4.85 16.98 8.53
C LYS A 61 6.33 16.97 8.94
N GLN A 62 6.65 16.82 10.22
CA GLN A 62 8.04 16.80 10.71
C GLN A 62 8.79 15.55 10.21
N ILE A 63 8.18 14.36 10.29
CA ILE A 63 8.72 13.12 9.71
C ILE A 63 8.92 13.29 8.19
N LYS A 64 7.89 13.77 7.49
CA LYS A 64 7.92 14.03 6.04
C LYS A 64 9.14 14.87 5.64
N SER A 65 9.35 15.99 6.32
CA SER A 65 10.47 16.91 6.06
C SER A 65 11.84 16.29 6.41
N LYS A 66 11.98 15.61 7.56
CA LYS A 66 13.26 14.99 7.97
C LYS A 66 13.68 13.80 7.09
N LEU A 67 12.74 13.12 6.43
CA LEU A 67 13.03 11.97 5.57
C LEU A 67 12.96 12.28 4.05
N GLY A 68 12.47 13.47 3.67
CA GLY A 68 12.28 13.85 2.26
C GLY A 68 11.25 12.99 1.52
N VAL A 69 10.15 12.63 2.19
CA VAL A 69 9.08 11.71 1.72
C VAL A 69 7.73 12.43 1.54
N THR A 70 6.65 11.69 1.26
CA THR A 70 5.26 12.20 1.26
C THR A 70 4.50 11.76 2.52
N LEU A 71 3.33 12.36 2.79
CA LEU A 71 2.50 11.96 3.93
C LEU A 71 2.02 10.50 3.80
N ASN A 72 1.65 10.09 2.59
CA ASN A 72 1.22 8.72 2.30
C ASN A 72 2.35 7.71 2.56
N ASP A 73 3.60 8.03 2.22
CA ASP A 73 4.75 7.17 2.52
C ASP A 73 4.90 6.94 4.04
N VAL A 74 4.71 8.00 4.85
CA VAL A 74 4.75 7.91 6.32
C VAL A 74 3.60 7.06 6.83
N ILE A 75 2.36 7.35 6.43
CA ILE A 75 1.16 6.64 6.92
C ILE A 75 1.19 5.16 6.51
N SER A 76 1.52 4.82 5.26
CA SER A 76 1.68 3.43 4.82
C SER A 76 2.84 2.72 5.53
N GLY A 77 3.96 3.41 5.77
CA GLY A 77 5.08 2.86 6.55
C GLY A 77 4.68 2.54 8.01
N THR A 78 3.96 3.45 8.66
CA THR A 78 3.40 3.27 10.01
C THR A 78 2.46 2.07 10.08
N ILE A 79 1.50 1.97 9.15
CA ILE A 79 0.56 0.85 9.10
C ILE A 79 1.31 -0.46 8.87
N PHE A 80 2.23 -0.53 7.91
CA PHE A 80 3.00 -1.76 7.63
C PHE A 80 3.85 -2.21 8.82
N LEU A 81 4.48 -1.29 9.55
CA LEU A 81 5.23 -1.62 10.77
C LEU A 81 4.29 -2.09 11.88
N GLY A 82 3.22 -1.34 12.17
CA GLY A 82 2.25 -1.69 13.23
C GLY A 82 1.56 -3.02 12.99
N THR A 83 1.16 -3.30 11.75
CA THR A 83 0.66 -4.61 11.32
C THR A 83 1.68 -5.72 11.56
N ARG A 84 2.96 -5.54 11.21
CA ARG A 84 4.01 -6.55 11.44
C ARG A 84 4.29 -6.78 12.92
N LEU A 85 4.25 -5.74 13.76
CA LEU A 85 4.40 -5.88 15.21
C LEU A 85 3.20 -6.64 15.81
N TYR A 86 1.97 -6.24 15.47
CA TYR A 86 0.73 -6.91 15.88
C TYR A 86 0.72 -8.40 15.51
N MET A 87 1.15 -8.73 14.29
CA MET A 87 1.27 -10.11 13.83
C MET A 87 2.24 -10.92 14.69
N GLU A 88 3.46 -10.43 14.93
CA GLU A 88 4.47 -11.15 15.73
C GLU A 88 4.04 -11.29 17.20
N THR A 89 3.36 -10.29 17.77
CA THR A 89 2.86 -10.33 19.15
C THR A 89 1.73 -11.34 19.35
N LEU A 90 0.87 -11.59 18.34
CA LEU A 90 -0.21 -12.59 18.43
C LEU A 90 0.18 -13.97 17.90
N SER A 91 1.16 -14.04 16.99
CA SER A 91 1.63 -15.29 16.40
C SER A 91 3.14 -15.18 16.12
N PRO A 92 3.99 -15.50 17.11
CA PRO A 92 5.44 -15.45 16.96
C PRO A 92 5.92 -16.35 15.80
N GLY A 93 6.73 -15.78 14.91
CA GLY A 93 7.15 -16.38 13.64
C GLY A 93 6.34 -15.92 12.42
N SER A 94 5.15 -15.33 12.61
CA SER A 94 4.39 -14.73 11.50
C SER A 94 5.02 -13.44 10.96
N ILE A 95 6.04 -12.91 11.64
CA ILE A 95 6.95 -11.82 11.21
C ILE A 95 7.35 -11.81 9.73
N ASN A 96 7.50 -13.01 9.14
CA ASN A 96 7.97 -13.24 7.77
C ASN A 96 6.89 -13.80 6.83
N ALA A 97 5.65 -13.92 7.30
CA ALA A 97 4.53 -14.39 6.49
C ALA A 97 4.30 -13.49 5.27
N ASN A 98 3.89 -14.09 4.15
CA ASN A 98 3.47 -13.38 2.96
C ASN A 98 2.12 -12.70 3.24
N SER A 99 2.08 -11.38 3.08
CA SER A 99 0.93 -10.55 3.43
C SER A 99 0.86 -9.37 2.47
N THR A 100 -0.31 -9.11 1.89
CA THR A 100 -0.51 -8.14 0.82
C THR A 100 -1.50 -7.07 1.26
N SER A 101 -1.04 -5.82 1.32
CA SER A 101 -1.91 -4.65 1.49
C SER A 101 -2.50 -4.25 0.14
N LEU A 102 -3.78 -3.86 0.14
CA LEU A 102 -4.47 -3.31 -1.01
C LEU A 102 -4.45 -1.78 -0.92
N VAL A 103 -3.77 -1.11 -1.86
CA VAL A 103 -3.70 0.37 -1.89
C VAL A 103 -4.46 0.90 -3.09
N LEU A 104 -5.43 1.79 -2.84
CA LEU A 104 -6.22 2.44 -3.90
C LEU A 104 -5.41 3.56 -4.55
N LEU A 105 -5.38 3.56 -5.89
CA LEU A 105 -4.80 4.62 -6.70
C LEU A 105 -5.87 5.20 -7.61
N ASN A 106 -6.16 6.50 -7.47
CA ASN A 106 -7.02 7.26 -8.40
C ASN A 106 -6.40 7.20 -9.81
N THR A 107 -7.16 6.74 -10.81
CA THR A 107 -6.65 6.54 -12.18
C THR A 107 -6.77 7.77 -13.07
N ARG A 108 -7.53 8.81 -12.67
CA ARG A 108 -7.68 10.06 -13.45
C ARG A 108 -6.33 10.71 -13.76
N MET A 109 -5.34 10.57 -12.87
CA MET A 109 -3.97 11.10 -13.05
C MET A 109 -3.19 10.54 -14.24
N PHE A 110 -3.72 9.54 -14.96
CA PHE A 110 -3.15 8.99 -16.18
C PHE A 110 -3.95 9.35 -17.45
N VAL A 111 -5.13 9.95 -17.29
CA VAL A 111 -6.08 10.27 -18.37
C VAL A 111 -6.13 11.77 -18.64
N GLY A 112 -5.85 12.60 -17.63
CA GLY A 112 -5.72 14.05 -17.79
C GLY A 112 -5.42 14.77 -16.48
N SER A 113 -5.58 16.09 -16.49
CA SER A 113 -5.80 16.87 -15.27
C SER A 113 -7.15 16.52 -14.63
N TYR A 114 -7.37 16.94 -13.39
CA TYR A 114 -8.70 16.89 -12.80
C TYR A 114 -9.60 17.92 -13.51
N LYS A 115 -10.67 17.45 -14.14
CA LYS A 115 -11.67 18.27 -14.85
C LYS A 115 -12.75 18.79 -13.90
N SER A 116 -13.48 19.83 -14.29
CA SER A 116 -14.69 20.30 -13.58
C SER A 116 -15.81 19.25 -13.60
N ILE A 117 -16.82 19.35 -12.73
CA ILE A 117 -17.94 18.37 -12.71
C ILE A 117 -18.74 18.48 -14.01
N GLU A 118 -18.87 19.71 -14.48
CA GLU A 118 -19.49 20.16 -15.72
C GLU A 118 -18.85 19.45 -16.92
N GLU A 119 -17.53 19.51 -17.06
CA GLU A 119 -16.77 18.75 -18.07
C GLU A 119 -16.88 17.22 -17.89
N MET A 120 -17.10 16.70 -16.68
CA MET A 120 -17.20 15.26 -16.43
C MET A 120 -18.57 14.66 -16.79
N VAL A 121 -19.61 15.49 -16.99
CA VAL A 121 -20.95 15.02 -17.40
C VAL A 121 -21.24 15.23 -18.89
N GLU A 122 -20.33 15.86 -19.65
CA GLU A 122 -20.47 16.03 -21.09
C GLU A 122 -20.45 14.69 -21.86
N PRO A 123 -21.24 14.55 -22.95
CA PRO A 123 -21.20 13.36 -23.79
C PRO A 123 -19.82 13.22 -24.46
N ASN A 124 -19.16 12.08 -24.21
CA ASN A 124 -17.79 11.75 -24.63
C ASN A 124 -16.64 12.45 -23.86
N ALA A 125 -16.88 12.94 -22.64
CA ALA A 125 -15.82 13.45 -21.76
C ALA A 125 -14.66 12.46 -21.55
N ASP A 126 -13.40 12.90 -21.66
CA ASP A 126 -12.19 12.04 -21.53
C ASP A 126 -12.07 11.35 -20.16
N SER A 127 -12.52 12.04 -19.11
CA SER A 127 -12.57 11.56 -17.73
C SER A 127 -14.01 11.72 -17.23
N PRO A 128 -14.93 10.78 -17.55
CA PRO A 128 -16.33 10.94 -17.19
C PRO A 128 -16.56 10.86 -15.67
N TRP A 129 -17.76 11.25 -15.25
CA TRP A 129 -18.19 11.16 -13.87
C TRP A 129 -18.20 9.70 -13.37
N GLY A 130 -18.04 9.50 -12.06
CA GLY A 130 -18.04 8.18 -11.41
C GLY A 130 -16.66 7.64 -11.04
N ASN A 131 -16.60 6.33 -10.75
CA ASN A 131 -15.50 5.68 -10.03
C ASN A 131 -14.27 5.36 -10.89
N HIS A 132 -13.21 6.15 -10.70
CA HIS A 132 -11.95 6.04 -11.42
C HIS A 132 -10.78 5.73 -10.46
N PHE A 133 -10.63 4.46 -10.10
CA PHE A 133 -9.52 3.95 -9.30
C PHE A 133 -9.03 2.59 -9.78
N ALA A 134 -7.84 2.22 -9.31
CA ALA A 134 -7.24 0.90 -9.43
C ALA A 134 -6.81 0.40 -8.03
N PHE A 135 -6.82 -0.91 -7.80
CA PHE A 135 -6.14 -1.49 -6.65
C PHE A 135 -4.69 -1.84 -7.00
N LEU A 136 -3.77 -1.51 -6.10
CA LEU A 136 -2.39 -1.96 -6.13
C LEU A 136 -2.20 -3.03 -5.06
N ASN A 137 -1.91 -4.27 -5.49
CA ASN A 137 -1.44 -5.33 -4.60
C ASN A 137 -0.01 -4.98 -4.16
N ILE A 138 0.19 -4.63 -2.88
CA ILE A 138 1.48 -4.21 -2.30
C ILE A 138 1.91 -5.23 -1.22
N PRO A 139 3.02 -5.97 -1.40
CA PRO A 139 3.52 -6.84 -0.34
C PRO A 139 3.94 -6.01 0.86
N VAL A 140 3.42 -6.33 2.04
CA VAL A 140 3.82 -5.72 3.31
C VAL A 140 5.26 -6.16 3.61
N PRO A 141 6.23 -5.23 3.76
CA PRO A 141 7.63 -5.58 4.02
C PRO A 141 7.79 -6.55 5.18
N LYS A 142 8.71 -7.51 5.07
CA LYS A 142 9.00 -8.46 6.17
C LYS A 142 9.90 -7.78 7.19
N LEU A 143 9.67 -8.02 8.48
CA LEU A 143 10.36 -7.30 9.55
C LEU A 143 11.81 -7.82 9.76
N ARG A 144 12.09 -9.10 9.45
CA ARG A 144 13.46 -9.65 9.38
C ARG A 144 14.23 -9.32 8.10
N ASP A 145 13.71 -8.49 7.19
CA ASP A 145 14.47 -8.02 6.01
C ASP A 145 15.55 -6.98 6.42
N ALA A 146 16.58 -7.48 7.12
CA ALA A 146 17.89 -6.92 7.50
C ALA A 146 17.97 -5.56 8.22
N ALA A 147 16.90 -4.77 8.32
CA ALA A 147 16.95 -3.46 8.96
C ALA A 147 15.61 -2.98 9.57
N GLY A 148 14.53 -3.78 9.49
CA GLY A 148 13.20 -3.35 9.90
C GLY A 148 12.99 -3.21 11.41
N ALA A 149 13.60 -4.12 12.19
CA ALA A 149 13.49 -4.12 13.66
C ALA A 149 14.38 -3.06 14.33
N GLU A 150 15.59 -2.85 13.81
CA GLU A 150 16.54 -1.84 14.33
C GLU A 150 16.21 -0.42 13.88
N ASN A 151 15.59 -0.26 12.70
CA ASN A 151 15.31 1.05 12.11
C ASN A 151 13.89 1.12 11.52
N PRO A 152 12.90 1.64 12.28
CA PRO A 152 11.50 1.67 11.85
C PRO A 152 11.27 2.54 10.60
N LEU A 153 12.19 3.48 10.30
CA LEU A 153 12.14 4.33 9.11
C LEU A 153 12.25 3.51 7.80
N GLN A 154 12.81 2.30 7.86
CA GLN A 154 12.89 1.39 6.72
C GLN A 154 11.52 1.00 6.17
N PHE A 155 10.47 0.96 7.00
CA PHE A 155 9.11 0.72 6.51
C PHE A 155 8.58 1.90 5.67
N VAL A 156 8.88 3.14 6.06
CA VAL A 156 8.54 4.35 5.29
C VAL A 156 9.28 4.35 3.95
N PHE A 157 10.58 4.03 3.93
CA PHE A 157 11.36 3.97 2.69
C PHE A 157 10.95 2.81 1.77
N LYS A 158 10.70 1.61 2.30
CA LYS A 158 10.21 0.45 1.52
C LYS A 158 8.80 0.71 0.98
N ALA A 159 7.88 1.28 1.78
CA ALA A 159 6.55 1.69 1.32
C ALA A 159 6.66 2.66 0.14
N ARG A 160 7.44 3.74 0.28
CA ARG A 160 7.71 4.70 -0.79
C ARG A 160 8.28 4.04 -2.06
N GLN A 161 9.23 3.11 -1.91
CA GLN A 161 9.85 2.42 -3.03
C GLN A 161 8.84 1.56 -3.81
N ILE A 162 8.03 0.76 -3.12
CA ILE A 162 7.06 -0.14 -3.74
C ILE A 162 5.89 0.63 -4.34
N ILE A 163 5.34 1.62 -3.61
CA ILE A 163 4.27 2.50 -4.09
C ILE A 163 4.74 3.29 -5.32
N ARG A 164 5.93 3.89 -5.29
CA ARG A 164 6.45 4.65 -6.43
C ARG A 164 6.70 3.77 -7.64
N ARG A 165 7.25 2.55 -7.47
CA ARG A 165 7.40 1.57 -8.58
C ARG A 165 6.05 1.28 -9.22
N LYS A 166 5.07 0.79 -8.45
CA LYS A 166 3.75 0.40 -8.98
C LYS A 166 2.97 1.57 -9.57
N ARG A 167 3.15 2.80 -9.06
CA ARG A 167 2.58 4.03 -9.65
C ARG A 167 3.25 4.44 -10.98
N MET A 168 4.53 4.13 -11.18
CA MET A 168 5.24 4.40 -12.45
C MET A 168 4.96 3.34 -13.52
N SER A 169 4.58 2.12 -13.14
CA SER A 169 4.07 1.06 -14.02
C SER A 169 2.62 1.35 -14.50
N SER A 170 2.35 2.57 -15.02
CA SER A 170 1.00 3.10 -15.27
C SER A 170 0.10 2.21 -16.13
N PHE A 171 0.65 1.56 -17.16
CA PHE A 171 -0.10 0.64 -18.02
C PHE A 171 -0.52 -0.64 -17.27
N ALA A 172 0.28 -1.12 -16.31
CA ALA A 172 -0.10 -2.22 -15.42
C ALA A 172 -1.19 -1.80 -14.43
N VAL A 173 -1.21 -0.54 -13.98
CA VAL A 173 -2.31 0.02 -13.18
C VAL A 173 -3.61 0.02 -14.00
N TYR A 174 -3.57 0.47 -15.26
CA TYR A 174 -4.72 0.46 -16.16
C TYR A 174 -5.24 -0.96 -16.44
N LEU A 175 -4.35 -1.89 -16.81
CA LEU A 175 -4.72 -3.29 -17.06
C LEU A 175 -5.29 -3.96 -15.80
N THR A 176 -4.67 -3.74 -14.63
CA THR A 176 -5.19 -4.25 -13.34
C THR A 176 -6.58 -3.68 -13.04
N ALA A 177 -6.81 -2.39 -13.28
CA ALA A 177 -8.14 -1.78 -13.10
C ALA A 177 -9.20 -2.40 -14.02
N LYS A 178 -8.91 -2.58 -15.32
CA LYS A 178 -9.82 -3.22 -16.28
C LYS A 178 -10.08 -4.69 -15.94
N TYR A 179 -9.05 -5.41 -15.52
CA TYR A 179 -9.16 -6.79 -15.04
C TYR A 179 -10.05 -6.88 -13.78
N LEU A 180 -9.87 -5.97 -12.81
CA LEU A 180 -10.71 -5.91 -11.61
C LEU A 180 -12.18 -5.60 -11.92
N GLN A 181 -12.45 -4.66 -12.84
CA GLN A 181 -13.80 -4.38 -13.35
C GLN A 181 -14.46 -5.57 -14.08
N LEU A 182 -13.66 -6.51 -14.58
CA LEU A 182 -14.14 -7.76 -15.15
C LEU A 182 -14.42 -8.77 -14.02
N VAL A 183 -13.45 -9.01 -13.13
CA VAL A 183 -13.57 -9.95 -12.00
C VAL A 183 -14.72 -9.59 -11.07
N SER A 184 -14.96 -8.30 -10.78
CA SER A 184 -16.06 -7.86 -9.93
C SER A 184 -17.46 -8.13 -10.51
N LYS A 185 -17.57 -8.52 -11.79
CA LYS A 185 -18.81 -8.99 -12.42
C LYS A 185 -19.01 -10.51 -12.35
N PHE A 186 -17.96 -11.27 -11.99
CA PHE A 186 -17.93 -12.73 -12.09
C PHE A 186 -17.52 -13.46 -10.80
N ARG A 187 -17.07 -12.76 -9.76
CA ARG A 187 -16.47 -13.36 -8.55
C ARG A 187 -17.11 -12.84 -7.26
N GLY A 188 -17.81 -13.72 -6.55
CA GLY A 188 -18.27 -13.49 -5.18
C GLY A 188 -17.13 -13.49 -4.15
N ALA A 189 -17.44 -13.07 -2.92
CA ALA A 189 -16.48 -12.83 -1.84
C ALA A 189 -16.28 -14.06 -0.89
N ARG A 190 -15.38 -13.94 0.11
CA ARG A 190 -14.68 -15.05 0.82
C ARG A 190 -14.15 -14.62 2.21
N GLU A 191 -14.00 -15.55 3.17
CA GLU A 191 -13.98 -15.28 4.63
C GLU A 191 -12.62 -15.33 5.28
N GLU A 192 -12.69 -15.01 6.57
CA GLU A 192 -11.81 -15.48 7.59
C GLU A 192 -12.58 -15.54 8.94
N LYS A 193 -12.40 -16.59 9.75
CA LYS A 193 -12.86 -16.59 11.16
C LYS A 193 -11.68 -16.79 12.09
N ASP A 194 -10.94 -15.71 12.26
CA ASP A 194 -10.29 -15.30 13.50
C ASP A 194 -10.36 -13.78 13.47
N PHE A 195 -10.87 -13.15 14.53
CA PHE A 195 -11.11 -11.72 14.50
C PHE A 195 -9.81 -10.96 14.77
N ILE A 196 -9.49 -9.99 13.91
CA ILE A 196 -8.48 -8.98 14.20
C ILE A 196 -8.88 -8.30 15.50
N ASP A 197 -8.06 -8.40 16.55
CA ASP A 197 -8.28 -7.64 17.80
C ASP A 197 -8.01 -6.17 17.48
N PRO A 198 -9.05 -5.32 17.38
CA PRO A 198 -8.90 -4.02 16.75
C PRO A 198 -8.23 -3.04 17.72
N ARG A 199 -8.34 -3.28 19.04
CA ARG A 199 -7.66 -2.52 20.09
C ARG A 199 -6.17 -2.86 20.14
N LYS A 200 -5.80 -4.14 20.02
CA LYS A 200 -4.40 -4.53 19.86
C LYS A 200 -3.82 -3.98 18.56
N LEU A 201 -4.48 -4.14 17.41
CA LEU A 201 -3.95 -3.62 16.14
C LEU A 201 -3.75 -2.11 16.20
N LYS A 202 -4.71 -1.37 16.75
CA LYS A 202 -4.60 0.06 17.04
C LYS A 202 -3.37 0.41 17.88
N SER A 203 -3.21 -0.22 19.03
CA SER A 203 -2.06 0.01 19.92
C SER A 203 -0.72 -0.25 19.24
N HIS A 204 -0.61 -1.27 18.38
CA HIS A 204 0.62 -1.55 17.64
C HIS A 204 0.90 -0.54 16.51
N ILE A 205 -0.14 0.00 15.85
CA ILE A 205 0.00 1.07 14.84
C ILE A 205 0.34 2.42 15.50
N GLU A 206 -0.25 2.71 16.66
CA GLU A 206 0.09 3.88 17.48
C GLU A 206 1.54 3.79 17.99
N HIS A 207 1.97 2.63 18.51
CA HIS A 207 3.36 2.38 18.89
C HIS A 207 4.32 2.48 17.69
N ALA A 208 3.96 1.95 16.53
CA ALA A 208 4.75 2.05 15.30
C ALA A 208 4.92 3.51 14.83
N PHE A 209 3.88 4.35 14.96
CA PHE A 209 3.98 5.78 14.69
C PHE A 209 5.00 6.44 15.60
N ASP A 210 4.95 6.13 16.89
CA ASP A 210 5.85 6.64 17.91
C ASP A 210 7.31 6.22 17.67
N MET A 211 7.55 4.96 17.28
CA MET A 211 8.86 4.47 16.86
C MET A 211 9.41 5.24 15.65
N ILE A 212 8.59 5.46 14.62
CA ILE A 212 8.97 6.20 13.41
C ILE A 212 9.23 7.68 13.74
N PHE A 213 8.39 8.31 14.57
CA PHE A 213 8.56 9.69 15.00
C PHE A 213 9.86 9.88 15.77
N LYS A 214 10.11 9.07 16.81
CA LYS A 214 11.33 9.11 17.62
C LYS A 214 12.58 8.88 16.77
N ALA A 215 12.58 7.88 15.90
CA ALA A 215 13.71 7.61 14.99
C ALA A 215 13.95 8.74 13.97
N ALA A 216 12.89 9.36 13.45
CA ALA A 216 12.99 10.51 12.55
C ALA A 216 13.54 11.75 13.30
N CYS A 217 13.08 12.02 14.52
CA CYS A 217 13.57 13.10 15.36
C CYS A 217 15.07 12.93 15.67
N SER A 218 15.52 11.74 16.05
CA SER A 218 16.93 11.42 16.37
C SER A 218 17.88 11.43 15.17
N ARG A 219 17.37 11.36 13.94
CA ARG A 219 18.19 11.48 12.73
C ARG A 219 18.81 12.87 12.63
N ARG A 220 20.15 12.94 12.72
CA ARG A 220 20.93 14.14 12.40
C ARG A 220 20.65 14.55 10.95
N THR A 221 20.23 15.79 10.74
CA THR A 221 20.12 16.40 9.42
C THR A 221 21.50 16.86 8.98
N SER A 222 22.08 16.20 7.98
CA SER A 222 23.14 16.83 7.18
C SER A 222 22.59 18.13 6.59
N PRO A 223 23.34 19.25 6.57
CA PRO A 223 22.92 20.44 5.86
C PRO A 223 22.69 20.13 4.37
N PRO A 224 21.88 20.93 3.66
CA PRO A 224 21.84 20.85 2.20
C PRO A 224 23.26 21.06 1.64
N ALA A 225 23.60 20.33 0.58
CA ALA A 225 24.78 20.67 -0.20
C ALA A 225 24.51 21.98 -0.94
N ASN A 226 25.42 22.94 -0.77
CA ASN A 226 25.44 24.21 -1.50
C ASN A 226 25.85 23.99 -2.97
#